data_AF-A0AAQ3WMC7-F1
#
_entry.id   AF-A0AAQ3WMC7-F1
#
_cell.length_a   1.000
_cell.length_b   1.000
_cell.length_c   1.000
_cell.angle_alpha   90.00
_cell.angle_beta   90.00
_cell.angle_gamma   90.00
#
_symmetry.space_group_name_H-M   'P 1'
#
loop_
_entity.id
_entity.type
_entity.pdbx_description
1 polymer ?
#
loop_
_entity_poly.entity_id
_entity_poly.type
_entity_poly.pdbx_seq_one_letter_code
_entity_poly.pdbx_strand_id
1 'polypeptide(L)'
;MSALKFCRECNNMLYPREDKETRTLLYACQSCDHEEVATDTCVYKRVLRKPSGEPKDVLKDAAADPSLPRTRSVRCYNCNHPEAAFFQAPARGEQALTLYFICCNPSCGHRWRD
;
A
#
# COMPACT_ATOMS: atom_id res chain seq x y z
N MET A 1 4.49 9.76 -5.19
CA MET A 1 3.58 8.81 -5.89
C MET A 1 2.53 9.68 -6.54
N SER A 2 2.30 9.55 -7.84
CA SER A 2 1.22 10.32 -8.48
C SER A 2 -0.12 9.81 -7.93
N ALA A 3 -0.80 10.66 -7.16
CA ALA A 3 -2.14 10.39 -6.64
C ALA A 3 -3.16 11.10 -7.54
N LEU A 4 -4.30 10.47 -7.78
CA LEU A 4 -5.39 11.10 -8.51
C LEU A 4 -5.92 12.30 -7.70
N LYS A 5 -6.07 13.43 -8.37
CA LYS A 5 -6.61 14.66 -7.78
C LYS A 5 -8.01 14.92 -8.31
N PHE A 6 -8.86 15.49 -7.45
CA PHE A 6 -10.25 15.78 -7.75
C PHE A 6 -10.52 17.27 -7.52
N CYS A 7 -11.37 17.84 -8.38
CA CYS A 7 -11.79 19.22 -8.30
C CYS A 7 -12.61 19.46 -7.02
N ARG A 8 -12.35 20.57 -6.33
CA ARG A 8 -13.06 20.91 -5.09
C ARG A 8 -14.51 21.36 -5.30
N GLU A 9 -14.85 21.78 -6.52
CA GLU A 9 -16.17 22.33 -6.84
C GLU A 9 -17.13 21.25 -7.36
N CYS A 10 -16.70 20.47 -8.35
CA CYS A 10 -17.56 19.48 -9.02
C CYS A 10 -17.12 18.02 -8.80
N ASN A 11 -16.07 17.78 -8.01
CA ASN A 11 -15.55 16.45 -7.69
C ASN A 11 -15.15 15.58 -8.91
N ASN A 12 -14.95 16.21 -10.07
CA ASN A 12 -14.41 15.56 -11.27
C ASN A 12 -12.89 15.43 -11.20
N MET A 13 -12.33 14.45 -11.93
CA MET A 13 -10.88 14.24 -12.00
C MET A 13 -10.18 15.45 -12.64
N LEU A 14 -9.09 15.90 -12.02
CA LEU A 14 -8.24 16.96 -12.58
C LEU A 14 -7.19 16.38 -13.53
N TYR A 15 -6.91 17.11 -14.60
CA TYR A 15 -5.95 16.73 -15.62
C TYR A 15 -4.73 17.65 -15.62
N PRO A 16 -3.52 17.10 -15.86
CA PRO A 16 -2.29 17.89 -15.93
C PRO A 16 -2.32 18.82 -17.16
N ARG A 17 -1.97 20.09 -16.96
CA ARG A 17 -1.86 21.12 -18.01
C ARG A 17 -0.61 21.97 -17.76
N GLU A 18 0.10 22.34 -18.82
CA GLU A 18 1.24 23.27 -18.73
C GLU A 18 0.74 24.72 -18.82
N ASP A 19 1.19 25.57 -17.91
CA ASP A 19 1.22 27.01 -18.12
C ASP A 19 2.51 27.39 -18.85
N LYS A 20 2.38 27.84 -20.09
CA LYS A 20 3.52 28.12 -20.99
C LYS A 20 4.29 29.38 -20.62
N GLU A 21 3.67 30.32 -19.93
CA GLU A 21 4.30 31.60 -19.57
C GLU A 21 5.23 31.39 -18.36
N THR A 22 4.69 30.76 -17.32
CA THR A 22 5.42 30.51 -16.08
C THR A 22 6.22 29.19 -16.11
N ARG A 23 5.97 28.35 -17.12
CA ARG A 23 6.52 26.97 -17.26
C ARG A 23 6.22 26.11 -16.04
N THR A 24 5.02 26.25 -15.50
CA THR A 24 4.55 25.50 -14.33
C THR A 24 3.53 24.44 -14.72
N LEU A 25 3.54 23.33 -13.96
CA LEU A 25 2.55 22.28 -14.11
C LEU A 25 1.32 22.62 -13.27
N LEU A 26 0.16 22.65 -13.91
CA LEU A 26 -1.15 22.86 -13.31
C LEU A 26 -1.98 21.57 -13.39
N TYR A 27 -2.98 21.46 -12.53
CA TYR A 27 -4.06 20.50 -12.60
C TYR A 27 -5.36 21.27 -12.84
N ALA A 28 -6.00 21.04 -13.99
CA ALA A 28 -7.20 21.74 -14.42
C ALA A 28 -8.39 20.80 -14.53
N CYS A 29 -9.57 21.28 -14.17
CA CYS A 29 -10.82 20.57 -14.39
C CYS A 29 -11.28 20.74 -15.85
N GLN A 30 -11.90 19.73 -16.43
CA GLN A 30 -12.50 19.83 -17.78
C GLN A 30 -13.96 20.32 -17.74
N SER A 31 -14.61 20.29 -16.58
CA SER A 31 -16.04 20.61 -16.44
C SER A 31 -16.31 21.99 -15.84
N CYS A 32 -15.30 22.63 -15.27
CA CYS A 32 -15.37 23.97 -14.67
C CYS A 32 -14.00 24.65 -14.80
N ASP A 33 -13.92 25.93 -14.43
CA ASP A 33 -12.70 26.75 -14.57
C ASP A 33 -11.70 26.59 -13.40
N HIS A 34 -11.88 25.55 -12.58
CA HIS A 34 -11.00 25.28 -11.44
C HIS A 34 -9.63 24.79 -11.90
N GLU A 35 -8.58 25.44 -11.41
CA GLU A 35 -7.19 25.11 -11.68
C GLU A 35 -6.33 25.23 -10.41
N GLU A 36 -5.35 24.35 -10.24
CA GLU A 36 -4.42 24.41 -9.11
C GLU A 36 -2.99 24.05 -9.52
N VAL A 37 -1.99 24.60 -8.82
CA VAL A 37 -0.58 24.31 -9.08
C VAL A 37 -0.23 22.90 -8.60
N ALA A 38 0.50 22.15 -9.42
CA ALA A 38 0.95 20.82 -9.08
C ALA A 38 2.01 20.86 -7.97
N THR A 39 1.81 20.01 -6.94
CA THR A 39 2.75 19.83 -5.83
C THR A 39 3.89 18.88 -6.16
N ASP A 40 3.70 18.00 -7.14
CA ASP A 40 4.68 17.03 -7.64
C ASP A 40 4.71 17.14 -9.17
N THR A 41 5.89 17.04 -9.78
CA THR A 41 6.08 17.10 -11.23
C THR A 41 5.87 15.74 -11.90
N CYS A 42 5.82 14.66 -11.12
CA CYS A 42 5.59 13.31 -11.62
C CYS A 42 4.11 13.07 -11.96
N VAL A 43 3.72 13.30 -13.22
CA VAL A 43 2.35 13.07 -13.71
C VAL A 43 2.01 11.58 -13.77
N TYR A 44 2.91 10.76 -14.31
CA TYR A 44 2.70 9.34 -14.51
C TYR A 44 3.95 8.54 -14.14
N LYS A 45 3.74 7.42 -13.44
CA LYS A 45 4.79 6.46 -13.12
C LYS A 45 4.31 5.05 -13.40
N ARG A 46 4.94 4.39 -14.36
CA ARG A 46 4.76 2.95 -14.57
C ARG A 46 5.81 2.17 -13.77
N VAL A 47 5.35 1.33 -12.85
CA VAL A 47 6.22 0.41 -12.10
C VAL A 47 6.21 -0.94 -12.81
N LEU A 48 7.29 -1.26 -13.54
CA LEU A 48 7.41 -2.50 -14.32
C LEU A 48 7.59 -3.73 -13.42
N ARG A 49 8.43 -3.58 -12.40
CA ARG A 49 8.63 -4.58 -11.35
C ARG A 49 8.17 -3.94 -10.06
N LYS A 50 7.04 -4.41 -9.53
CA LYS A 50 6.66 -4.03 -8.18
C LYS A 50 7.70 -4.68 -7.26
N PRO A 51 8.41 -3.92 -6.39
CA PRO A 51 9.11 -4.57 -5.30
C PRO A 51 8.11 -5.46 -4.57
N SER A 52 8.56 -6.57 -4.00
CA SER A 52 7.78 -7.48 -3.15
C SER A 52 7.29 -6.74 -1.90
N GLY A 53 6.37 -5.81 -2.14
CA GLY A 53 5.75 -4.98 -1.13
C GLY A 53 5.08 -5.90 -0.15
N GLU A 54 5.16 -5.52 1.12
CA GLU A 54 4.38 -6.16 2.16
C GLU A 54 2.94 -6.32 1.65
N PRO A 55 2.31 -7.48 1.86
CA PRO A 55 0.91 -7.67 1.53
C PRO A 55 0.08 -6.71 2.38
N LYS A 56 -0.12 -5.48 1.89
CA LYS A 56 -0.72 -4.37 2.64
C LYS A 56 -2.15 -4.67 3.08
N ASP A 57 -2.79 -5.63 2.42
CA ASP A 57 -4.16 -6.07 2.68
C ASP A 57 -4.27 -7.47 3.28
N VAL A 58 -3.16 -8.13 3.67
CA VAL A 58 -3.28 -9.48 4.24
C VAL A 58 -3.65 -9.40 5.71
N LEU A 59 -4.97 -9.34 5.90
CA LEU A 59 -5.78 -9.98 6.94
C LEU A 59 -5.50 -9.51 8.37
N LYS A 60 -6.26 -8.48 8.80
CA LYS A 60 -6.46 -8.18 10.24
C LYS A 60 -6.93 -9.40 11.04
N ASP A 61 -7.59 -10.33 10.38
CA ASP A 61 -8.19 -11.51 11.01
C ASP A 61 -7.47 -12.82 10.69
N ALA A 62 -6.29 -12.79 10.06
CA ALA A 62 -5.57 -14.04 9.76
C ALA A 62 -5.15 -14.79 11.02
N ALA A 63 -4.89 -14.09 12.14
CA ALA A 63 -4.65 -14.76 13.42
C ALA A 63 -5.85 -15.58 13.91
N ALA A 64 -7.07 -15.19 13.51
CA ALA A 64 -8.32 -15.87 13.86
C ALA A 64 -8.64 -17.03 12.91
N ASP A 65 -8.00 -17.10 11.74
CA ASP A 65 -8.22 -18.17 10.77
C ASP A 65 -7.66 -19.50 11.31
N PRO A 66 -8.51 -20.50 11.60
CA PRO A 66 -8.06 -21.80 12.11
C PRO A 66 -7.37 -22.66 11.04
N SER A 67 -7.46 -22.29 9.76
CA SER A 67 -6.82 -23.03 8.66
C SER A 67 -5.35 -22.68 8.48
N LEU A 68 -4.88 -21.56 9.06
CA LEU A 68 -3.48 -21.17 8.97
C LEU A 68 -2.60 -21.96 9.95
N PRO A 69 -1.42 -22.44 9.51
CA PRO A 69 -0.49 -23.13 10.39
C PRO A 69 0.08 -22.17 11.44
N ARG A 70 0.33 -22.70 12.64
CA ARG A 70 0.87 -21.96 13.78
C ARG A 70 2.18 -22.57 14.26
N THR A 71 3.08 -21.73 14.74
CA THR A 71 4.34 -22.16 15.33
C THR A 71 4.57 -21.51 16.68
N ARG A 72 5.29 -22.23 17.55
CA ARG A 72 5.81 -21.73 18.83
C ARG A 72 7.33 -21.52 18.82
N SER A 73 7.99 -21.80 17.70
CA SER A 73 9.43 -21.58 17.54
C SER A 73 9.80 -20.10 17.41
N VAL A 74 8.85 -19.26 17.00
CA VAL A 74 9.05 -17.82 16.80
C VAL A 74 8.18 -17.06 17.79
N ARG A 75 8.80 -16.12 18.51
CA ARG A 75 8.11 -15.22 19.44
C ARG A 75 7.88 -13.88 18.79
N CYS A 76 6.75 -13.25 19.11
CA CYS A 76 6.44 -11.91 18.62
C CYS A 76 7.44 -10.88 19.16
N TYR A 77 8.10 -10.10 18.29
CA TYR A 77 9.06 -9.07 18.70
C TYR A 77 8.42 -7.89 19.47
N ASN A 78 7.11 -7.71 19.36
CA ASN A 78 6.40 -6.61 20.01
C ASN A 78 5.87 -6.95 21.42
N CYS A 79 5.26 -8.14 21.60
CA CYS A 79 4.66 -8.54 22.89
C CYS A 79 5.22 -9.83 23.49
N ASN A 80 6.21 -10.45 22.85
CA ASN A 80 6.84 -11.71 23.27
C ASN A 80 5.88 -12.91 23.41
N HIS A 81 4.70 -12.84 22.79
CA HIS A 81 3.75 -13.95 22.75
C HIS A 81 4.38 -15.19 22.08
N PRO A 82 4.21 -16.39 22.65
CA PRO A 82 4.91 -17.60 22.22
C PRO A 82 4.29 -18.30 21.01
N GLU A 83 3.26 -17.72 20.38
CA GLU A 83 2.58 -18.33 19.24
C GLU A 83 2.34 -17.30 18.13
N ALA A 84 2.67 -17.71 16.91
CA ALA A 84 2.45 -16.95 15.69
C ALA A 84 1.87 -17.85 14.59
N ALA A 85 0.84 -17.36 13.89
CA ALA A 85 0.36 -17.95 12.65
C ALA A 85 1.28 -17.52 11.50
N PHE A 86 1.47 -18.38 10.50
CA PHE A 86 2.30 -18.05 9.35
C PHE A 86 1.68 -18.50 8.04
N PHE A 87 2.06 -17.84 6.95
CA PHE A 87 1.65 -18.19 5.59
C PHE A 87 2.68 -17.72 4.58
N GLN A 88 2.67 -18.37 3.41
CA GLN A 88 3.43 -17.92 2.25
C GLN A 88 2.51 -17.05 1.39
N ALA A 89 2.89 -15.79 1.17
CA ALA A 89 2.15 -14.96 0.24
C ALA A 89 2.61 -15.27 -1.20
N PRO A 90 1.69 -15.52 -2.15
CA PRO A 90 2.07 -15.68 -3.55
C PRO A 90 2.55 -14.33 -4.08
N ALA A 91 3.87 -14.11 -4.08
CA ALA A 91 4.46 -13.02 -4.83
C ALA A 91 4.42 -13.41 -6.32
N ARG A 92 3.82 -12.57 -7.18
CA ARG A 92 4.02 -12.72 -8.63
C ARG A 92 5.48 -12.34 -8.93
N GLY A 93 6.40 -13.31 -8.95
CA GLY A 93 7.84 -13.11 -9.21
C GLY A 93 8.74 -14.15 -8.54
N GLU A 94 10.06 -13.95 -8.65
CA GLU A 94 11.15 -14.88 -8.27
C GLU A 94 11.31 -15.16 -6.75
N GLN A 95 10.50 -14.55 -5.88
CA GLN A 95 10.58 -14.73 -4.42
C GLN A 95 9.35 -15.49 -3.89
N ALA A 96 9.27 -16.78 -4.20
CA ALA A 96 8.11 -17.62 -3.93
C ALA A 96 8.11 -18.31 -2.54
N LEU A 97 9.02 -17.97 -1.62
CA LEU A 97 9.21 -18.71 -0.35
C LEU A 97 9.26 -17.84 0.92
N THR A 98 9.01 -16.54 0.81
CA THR A 98 9.01 -15.63 1.97
C THR A 98 7.85 -15.95 2.91
N LEU A 99 8.16 -16.13 4.20
CA LEU A 99 7.17 -16.40 5.23
C LEU A 99 6.73 -15.09 5.90
N TYR A 100 5.42 -14.98 6.08
CA TYR A 100 4.81 -13.91 6.86
C TYR A 100 4.31 -14.49 8.16
N PHE A 101 4.59 -13.81 9.26
CA PHE A 101 4.16 -14.18 10.60
C PHE A 101 3.16 -13.16 11.13
N ILE A 102 2.18 -13.64 11.88
CA ILE A 102 1.17 -12.84 12.57
C ILE A 102 1.06 -13.34 14.01
N CYS A 103 1.19 -12.44 14.97
CA CYS A 103 1.04 -12.76 16.38
C CYS A 103 -0.39 -13.21 16.71
N CYS A 104 -0.53 -14.36 17.38
CA CYS A 104 -1.84 -14.90 17.79
C CYS A 104 -2.46 -14.19 19.01
N ASN A 105 -1.78 -13.23 19.62
CA ASN A 105 -2.35 -12.43 20.71
C ASN A 105 -3.35 -11.40 20.12
N PRO A 106 -4.66 -11.48 20.47
CA PRO A 106 -5.68 -10.56 19.96
C PRO A 106 -5.42 -9.09 20.26
N SER A 107 -4.69 -8.80 21.34
CA SER A 107 -4.30 -7.44 21.72
C SER A 107 -3.06 -6.91 20.97
N CYS A 108 -2.29 -7.79 20.31
CA CYS A 108 -1.05 -7.41 19.64
C CYS A 108 -1.21 -7.30 18.12
N GLY A 109 -1.63 -8.38 17.46
CA GLY A 109 -1.81 -8.42 15.99
C GLY A 109 -0.58 -8.02 15.17
N HIS A 110 0.62 -8.00 15.77
CA HIS A 110 1.87 -7.62 15.11
C HIS A 110 2.20 -8.59 13.98
N ARG A 111 2.72 -8.06 12.87
CA ARG A 111 3.01 -8.81 11.64
C ARG A 111 4.42 -8.50 11.20
N TRP A 112 5.14 -9.52 10.77
CA TRP A 112 6.52 -9.38 10.32
C TRP A 112 6.85 -10.45 9.27
N ARG A 113 7.98 -10.25 8.60
CA ARG A 113 8.53 -11.12 7.54
C ARG A 113 9.84 -11.71 8.03
N ASP A 114 10.14 -12.94 7.59
CA ASP A 114 11.50 -13.49 7.49
C ASP A 114 11.84 -13.72 6.00
#